data_AF-A0A1D2MGI6-F1
#
_entry.id   AF-A0A1D2MGI6-F1
#
_cell.length_a   1.000
_cell.length_b   1.000
_cell.length_c   1.000
_cell.angle_alpha   90.00
_cell.angle_beta   90.00
_cell.angle_gamma   90.00
#
_symmetry.space_group_name_H-M   'P 1'
#
loop_
_entity.id
_entity.type
_entity.pdbx_description
1 polymer ?
#
loop_
_entity_poly.entity_id
_entity_poly.type
_entity_poly.pdbx_seq_one_letter_code
_entity_poly.pdbx_strand_id
1 'polypeptide(L)'
;MPVFYGLHIFSNSTAVGLKTYRDIACNPLFKNSEPTEKFTKIMNDLFDSCNARAPPLGIRPNDKKYTIISEFLSSMNATDTFASPQTLVSLQVSLSSTLNLVDYLCSTVGYDYALTGKFNQDPLEKFFGLVRSSGGEDCHPTVTSFSHIFRLLSVYFPTSRAIKGNVSVDEDYSIVSTSCLETLKELKIVAKSQKQKADEEFEESILGKLYRNKDFDAGIDVNLQISTDHSYISPPIDRCIVYNFAGFLAYKAKTFTTCESCIATLIESKPTSSYMLLTSLKDFGGLKHPSEALFRLVFEKLEPVLQHTLSS
;
A
#
# COMPACT_ATOMS: atom_id res chain seq x y z
N MET A 1 -15.67 -5.44 6.47
CA MET A 1 -15.68 -4.03 5.99
C MET A 1 -14.25 -3.67 5.60
N PRO A 2 -13.99 -3.04 4.45
CA PRO A 2 -12.63 -2.84 3.98
C PRO A 2 -12.01 -1.59 4.63
N VAL A 3 -11.15 -1.80 5.64
CA VAL A 3 -10.32 -0.75 6.26
C VAL A 3 -9.44 -0.03 5.22
N PHE A 4 -9.12 -0.75 4.14
CA PHE A 4 -8.37 -0.27 3.00
C PHE A 4 -8.88 1.07 2.44
N TYR A 5 -10.18 1.22 2.20
CA TYR A 5 -10.72 2.45 1.61
C TYR A 5 -10.57 3.67 2.53
N GLY A 6 -10.74 3.48 3.84
CA GLY A 6 -10.55 4.56 4.82
C GLY A 6 -9.10 5.06 4.87
N LEU A 7 -8.14 4.14 4.75
CA LEU A 7 -6.71 4.48 4.73
C LEU A 7 -6.29 5.20 3.45
N HIS A 8 -6.90 4.85 2.31
CA HIS A 8 -6.62 5.54 1.06
C HIS A 8 -7.07 7.00 1.06
N ILE A 9 -8.19 7.30 1.72
CA ILE A 9 -8.69 8.67 1.87
C ILE A 9 -7.69 9.49 2.69
N PHE A 10 -7.34 9.01 3.89
CA PHE A 10 -6.40 9.66 4.79
C PHE A 10 -4.95 9.26 4.54
N SER A 11 -4.52 9.35 3.27
CA SER A 11 -3.15 9.01 2.89
C SER A 11 -2.30 10.27 2.64
N ASN A 12 -0.99 10.16 2.86
CA ASN A 12 -0.06 11.22 2.45
C ASN A 12 -0.15 11.52 0.94
N SER A 13 -0.46 10.51 0.10
CA SER A 13 -0.67 10.73 -1.33
C SER A 13 -1.88 11.63 -1.62
N THR A 14 -2.97 11.46 -0.88
CA THR A 14 -4.16 12.33 -1.00
C THR A 14 -3.83 13.76 -0.57
N ALA A 15 -3.12 13.93 0.56
CA ALA A 15 -2.68 15.25 1.02
C ALA A 15 -1.77 15.95 -0.01
N VAL A 16 -0.79 15.24 -0.57
CA VAL A 16 0.08 15.77 -1.63
C VAL A 16 -0.72 16.08 -2.90
N GLY A 17 -1.73 15.27 -3.25
CA GLY A 17 -2.64 15.54 -4.35
C GLY A 17 -3.38 16.87 -4.17
N LEU A 18 -4.02 17.08 -3.01
CA LEU A 18 -4.70 18.34 -2.66
C LEU A 18 -3.77 19.54 -2.80
N LYS A 19 -2.56 19.44 -2.25
CA LYS A 19 -1.52 20.47 -2.36
C LYS A 19 -1.12 20.74 -3.81
N THR A 20 -0.90 19.69 -4.60
CA THR A 20 -0.47 19.78 -6.01
C THR A 20 -1.53 20.49 -6.84
N TYR A 21 -2.81 20.13 -6.71
CA TYR A 21 -3.88 20.79 -7.47
C TYR A 21 -4.14 22.23 -7.03
N ARG A 22 -3.91 22.55 -5.76
CA ARG A 22 -4.04 23.91 -5.23
C ARG A 22 -2.88 24.81 -5.66
N ASP A 23 -1.63 24.36 -5.45
CA ASP A 23 -0.44 25.21 -5.54
C ASP A 23 0.20 25.18 -6.94
N ILE A 24 0.12 24.04 -7.65
CA ILE A 24 0.75 23.84 -8.97
C ILE A 24 -0.26 24.07 -10.08
N ALA A 25 -1.39 23.37 -10.03
CA ALA A 25 -2.43 23.54 -11.05
C ALA A 25 -3.27 24.82 -10.87
N CYS A 26 -3.13 25.52 -9.74
CA CYS A 26 -3.93 26.69 -9.38
C CYS A 26 -5.45 26.48 -9.60
N ASN A 27 -5.92 25.26 -9.35
CA ASN A 27 -7.29 24.87 -9.71
C ASN A 27 -8.29 25.49 -8.72
N PRO A 28 -9.30 26.25 -9.20
CA PRO A 28 -10.25 26.95 -8.33
C PRO A 28 -11.05 26.03 -7.40
N LEU A 29 -11.25 24.77 -7.78
CA LEU A 29 -11.97 23.78 -6.96
C LEU A 29 -11.23 23.45 -5.65
N PHE A 30 -9.90 23.58 -5.63
CA PHE A 30 -9.07 23.26 -4.48
C PHE A 30 -8.65 24.50 -3.68
N LYS A 31 -9.24 25.67 -3.97
CA LYS A 31 -9.03 26.88 -3.18
C LYS A 31 -9.47 26.63 -1.73
N ASN A 32 -8.66 27.08 -0.77
CA ASN A 32 -8.90 26.86 0.67
C ASN A 32 -8.93 25.38 1.11
N SER A 33 -8.36 24.45 0.33
CA SER A 33 -8.23 23.04 0.73
C SER A 33 -7.14 22.76 1.78
N GLU A 34 -6.42 23.79 2.22
CA GLU A 34 -5.30 23.68 3.18
C GLU A 34 -5.71 23.01 4.51
N PRO A 35 -6.86 23.32 5.14
CA PRO A 35 -7.29 22.63 6.35
C PRO A 35 -7.52 21.13 6.12
N THR A 36 -8.10 20.76 4.97
CA THR A 36 -8.36 19.36 4.60
C THR A 36 -7.06 18.61 4.35
N GLU A 37 -6.09 19.23 3.67
CA GLU A 37 -4.74 18.66 3.50
C GLU A 37 -4.09 18.41 4.87
N LYS A 38 -4.08 19.42 5.75
CA LYS A 38 -3.50 19.32 7.09
C LYS A 38 -4.14 18.21 7.90
N PHE A 39 -5.48 18.16 7.93
CA PHE A 39 -6.21 17.11 8.62
C PHE A 39 -5.90 15.72 8.05
N THR A 40 -5.88 15.58 6.73
CA THR A 40 -5.53 14.31 6.05
C THR A 40 -4.15 13.82 6.46
N LYS A 41 -3.18 14.75 6.53
CA LYS A 41 -1.81 14.43 6.95
C LYS A 41 -1.71 14.06 8.42
N ILE A 42 -2.41 14.79 9.31
CA ILE A 42 -2.49 14.46 10.74
C ILE A 42 -3.05 13.06 10.93
N MET A 43 -4.13 12.71 10.24
CA MET A 43 -4.74 11.37 10.32
C MET A 43 -3.83 10.27 9.77
N ASN A 44 -3.12 10.52 8.66
CA ASN A 44 -2.12 9.59 8.12
C ASN A 44 -1.02 9.32 9.16
N ASP A 45 -0.41 10.38 9.68
CA ASP A 45 0.74 10.29 10.59
C ASP A 45 0.35 9.67 11.94
N LEU A 46 -0.86 9.96 12.43
CA LEU A 46 -1.44 9.33 13.61
C LEU A 46 -1.63 7.82 13.40
N PHE A 47 -2.21 7.41 12.27
CA PHE A 47 -2.43 6.01 11.95
C PHE A 47 -1.09 5.25 11.82
N ASP A 48 -0.12 5.81 11.11
CA ASP A 48 1.21 5.21 10.94
C ASP A 48 1.96 5.07 12.28
N SER A 49 1.75 6.03 13.19
CA SER A 49 2.29 5.97 14.56
C SER A 49 1.63 4.86 15.39
N CYS A 50 0.34 4.60 15.19
CA CYS A 50 -0.41 3.54 15.85
C CYS A 50 -0.28 2.15 15.18
N ASN A 51 0.43 2.04 14.06
CA ASN A 51 0.55 0.79 13.30
C ASN A 51 2.00 0.43 12.94
N ALA A 52 2.94 0.67 13.86
CA ALA A 52 4.35 0.30 13.68
C ALA A 52 4.54 -1.23 13.70
N ARG A 53 4.98 -1.81 12.57
CA ARG A 53 5.10 -3.27 12.37
C ARG A 53 6.54 -3.81 12.33
N ALA A 54 7.54 -2.95 12.15
CA ALA A 54 8.94 -3.34 12.01
C ALA A 54 9.81 -2.65 13.08
N PRO A 55 10.92 -3.27 13.53
CA PRO A 55 11.82 -2.68 14.53
C PRO A 55 12.27 -1.23 14.23
N PRO A 56 12.67 -0.86 12.99
CA PRO A 56 13.06 0.52 12.69
C PRO A 56 11.91 1.53 12.79
N LEU A 57 10.66 1.04 12.76
CA LEU A 57 9.46 1.85 12.86
C LEU A 57 8.90 1.87 14.28
N GLY A 58 9.51 1.14 15.23
CA GLY A 58 9.05 1.06 16.61
C GLY A 58 8.99 2.44 17.26
N ILE A 59 7.99 2.64 18.11
CA ILE A 59 7.82 3.87 18.86
C ILE A 59 8.66 3.82 20.14
N ARG A 60 9.23 4.96 20.52
CA ARG A 60 9.95 5.16 21.78
C ARG A 60 9.35 6.35 22.53
N PRO A 61 9.50 6.41 23.87
CA PRO A 61 9.11 7.59 24.63
C PRO A 61 9.80 8.84 24.06
N ASN A 62 9.04 9.91 23.87
CA ASN A 62 9.50 11.20 23.33
C ASN A 62 10.07 11.17 21.89
N ASP A 63 9.87 10.09 21.14
CA ASP A 63 10.17 10.07 19.70
C ASP A 63 9.11 10.85 18.90
N LYS A 64 9.40 11.17 17.63
CA LYS A 64 8.50 11.89 16.73
C LYS A 64 7.09 11.28 16.69
N LYS A 65 6.98 9.95 16.65
CA LYS A 65 5.70 9.23 16.64
C LYS A 65 4.94 9.36 17.95
N TYR A 66 5.66 9.38 19.07
CA TYR A 66 5.08 9.61 20.40
C TYR A 66 4.53 11.04 20.48
N THR A 67 5.31 12.02 20.02
CA THR A 67 4.90 13.42 19.97
C THR A 67 3.63 13.60 19.13
N ILE A 68 3.55 13.00 17.93
CA ILE A 68 2.35 13.06 17.07
C ILE A 68 1.10 12.60 17.81
N ILE A 69 1.17 11.46 18.51
CA ILE A 69 0.02 10.94 19.27
C ILE A 69 -0.34 11.88 20.43
N SER A 70 0.67 12.38 21.17
CA SER A 70 0.45 13.26 22.32
C SER A 70 -0.10 14.64 21.93
N GLU A 71 0.35 15.21 20.81
CA GLU A 71 -0.15 16.46 20.26
C GLU A 71 -1.59 16.31 19.77
N PHE A 72 -1.89 15.21 19.06
CA PHE A 72 -3.25 14.93 18.62
C PHE A 72 -4.21 14.79 19.81
N LEU A 73 -3.81 14.03 20.83
CA LEU A 73 -4.60 13.87 22.07
C LEU A 73 -4.85 15.21 22.76
N SER A 74 -3.82 16.07 22.82
CA SER A 74 -3.92 17.41 23.43
C SER A 74 -4.81 18.36 22.63
N SER A 75 -4.92 18.14 21.31
CA SER A 75 -5.75 18.94 20.41
C SER A 75 -7.24 18.55 20.41
N MET A 76 -7.57 17.34 20.88
CA MET A 76 -8.95 16.86 20.92
C MET A 76 -9.75 17.59 22.00
N ASN A 77 -10.88 18.16 21.61
CA ASN A 77 -11.83 18.80 22.52
C ASN A 77 -13.12 17.97 22.65
N ALA A 78 -13.76 18.04 23.82
CA ALA A 78 -15.05 17.40 24.05
C ALA A 78 -16.18 17.94 23.15
N THR A 79 -15.97 19.10 22.51
CA THR A 79 -16.90 19.76 21.59
C THR A 79 -16.65 19.40 20.12
N ASP A 80 -15.69 18.54 19.82
CA ASP A 80 -15.40 18.15 18.44
C ASP A 80 -16.58 17.40 17.81
N THR A 81 -16.92 17.73 16.56
CA THR A 81 -18.10 17.19 15.86
C THR A 81 -17.75 16.30 14.67
N PHE A 82 -16.46 16.03 14.42
CA PHE A 82 -16.03 15.27 13.25
C PHE A 82 -16.25 13.75 13.38
N ALA A 83 -16.59 13.27 14.57
CA ALA A 83 -16.94 11.89 14.83
C ALA A 83 -18.02 11.79 15.92
N SER A 84 -18.65 10.63 16.07
CA SER A 84 -19.62 10.43 17.15
C SER A 84 -18.95 10.55 18.52
N PRO A 85 -19.68 11.00 19.56
CA PRO A 85 -19.12 11.10 20.91
C PRO A 85 -18.47 9.80 21.40
N GLN A 86 -19.08 8.65 21.10
CA GLN A 86 -18.54 7.34 21.45
C GLN A 86 -17.20 7.07 20.74
N THR A 87 -17.08 7.47 19.47
CA THR A 87 -15.85 7.30 18.70
C THR A 87 -14.73 8.18 19.24
N LEU A 88 -15.03 9.44 19.60
CA LEU A 88 -14.05 10.35 20.18
C LEU A 88 -13.52 9.85 21.52
N VAL A 89 -14.42 9.43 22.42
CA VAL A 89 -14.03 8.85 23.72
C VAL A 89 -13.19 7.59 23.52
N SER A 90 -13.61 6.70 22.61
CA SER A 90 -12.86 5.46 22.32
C SER A 90 -11.48 5.76 21.74
N LEU A 91 -11.36 6.78 20.88
CA LEU A 91 -10.09 7.23 20.32
C LEU A 91 -9.17 7.81 21.41
N GLN A 92 -9.69 8.67 22.28
CA GLN A 92 -8.93 9.24 23.40
C GLN A 92 -8.38 8.14 24.33
N VAL A 93 -9.23 7.17 24.70
CA VAL A 93 -8.83 6.02 25.51
C VAL A 93 -7.76 5.19 24.80
N SER A 94 -7.93 4.91 23.50
CA SER A 94 -6.99 4.10 22.72
C SER A 94 -5.62 4.77 22.60
N LEU A 95 -5.57 6.06 22.29
CA LEU A 95 -4.33 6.83 22.16
C LEU A 95 -3.64 6.98 23.52
N SER A 96 -4.38 7.30 24.58
CA SER A 96 -3.85 7.39 25.94
C SER A 96 -3.28 6.06 26.42
N SER A 97 -4.01 4.96 26.17
CA SER A 97 -3.55 3.61 26.51
C SER A 97 -2.30 3.22 25.72
N THR A 98 -2.20 3.63 24.45
CA THR A 98 -1.02 3.39 23.62
C THR A 98 0.20 4.08 24.20
N LEU A 99 0.12 5.37 24.55
CA LEU A 99 1.23 6.11 25.16
C LEU A 99 1.66 5.49 26.50
N ASN A 100 0.70 5.23 27.39
CA ASN A 100 0.98 4.62 28.69
C ASN A 100 1.65 3.24 28.56
N LEU A 101 1.24 2.43 27.57
CA LEU A 101 1.84 1.13 27.33
C LEU A 101 3.25 1.25 26.75
N VAL A 102 3.50 2.21 25.87
CA VAL A 102 4.84 2.51 25.35
C VAL A 102 5.77 2.92 26.49
N ASP A 103 5.33 3.81 27.37
CA ASP A 103 6.10 4.27 28.52
C ASP A 103 6.40 3.14 29.50
N TYR A 104 5.40 2.29 29.80
CA TYR A 104 5.58 1.13 30.67
C TYR A 104 6.57 0.13 30.08
N LEU A 105 6.44 -0.23 28.79
CA LEU A 105 7.32 -1.19 28.13
C LEU A 105 8.76 -0.70 28.05
N CYS A 106 8.96 0.59 27.75
CA CYS A 106 10.30 1.13 27.56
C CYS A 106 10.97 1.54 28.88
N SER A 107 10.24 2.19 29.78
CA SER A 107 10.80 2.75 31.02
C SER A 107 10.81 1.74 32.17
N THR A 108 9.78 0.90 32.28
CA THR A 108 9.65 -0.05 33.41
C THR A 108 10.19 -1.43 33.07
N VAL A 109 9.87 -1.97 31.90
CA VAL A 109 10.30 -3.32 31.50
C VAL A 109 11.70 -3.31 30.85
N GLY A 110 12.09 -2.19 30.25
CA GLY A 110 13.41 -2.01 29.64
C GLY A 110 13.50 -2.44 28.17
N TYR A 111 12.39 -2.41 27.41
CA TYR A 111 12.43 -2.61 25.96
C TYR A 111 12.91 -1.34 25.22
N ASP A 112 13.69 -1.51 24.15
CA ASP A 112 14.21 -0.37 23.36
C ASP A 112 13.13 0.38 22.57
N TYR A 113 12.03 -0.29 22.23
CA TYR A 113 10.91 0.25 21.45
C TYR A 113 9.67 -0.63 21.61
N ALA A 114 8.50 -0.06 21.30
CA ALA A 114 7.24 -0.78 21.20
C ALA A 114 6.74 -0.85 19.75
N LEU A 115 6.08 -1.95 19.39
CA LEU A 115 5.46 -2.14 18.07
C LEU A 115 3.94 -1.97 18.20
N THR A 116 3.46 -0.75 17.99
CA THR A 116 2.02 -0.41 18.10
C THR A 116 1.13 -1.21 17.16
N GLY A 117 1.67 -1.69 16.04
CA GLY A 117 0.97 -2.61 15.14
C GLY A 117 0.65 -3.98 15.76
N LYS A 118 1.17 -4.31 16.96
CA LYS A 118 0.81 -5.50 17.73
C LYS A 118 -0.31 -5.25 18.76
N PHE A 119 -0.73 -4.01 18.96
CA PHE A 119 -1.79 -3.66 19.93
C PHE A 119 -3.20 -3.80 19.34
N ASN A 120 -3.31 -4.04 18.04
CA ASN A 120 -4.59 -4.23 17.34
C ASN A 120 -5.01 -5.71 17.25
N GLN A 121 -6.26 -5.92 16.85
CA GLN A 121 -6.85 -7.25 16.66
C GLN A 121 -6.66 -7.82 15.24
N ASP A 122 -5.87 -7.18 14.36
CA ASP A 122 -5.61 -7.67 12.99
C ASP A 122 -5.18 -9.13 12.95
N PRO A 123 -4.29 -9.64 13.83
CA PRO A 123 -3.89 -11.04 13.81
C PRO A 123 -5.07 -11.99 14.06
N LEU A 124 -6.00 -11.60 14.93
CA LEU A 124 -7.21 -12.37 15.23
C LEU A 124 -8.19 -12.35 14.06
N GLU A 125 -8.38 -11.19 13.42
CA GLU A 125 -9.21 -11.10 12.21
C GLU A 125 -8.65 -11.93 11.06
N LYS A 126 -7.32 -11.92 10.87
CA LYS A 126 -6.63 -12.77 9.90
C LYS A 126 -6.82 -14.26 10.22
N PHE A 127 -6.78 -14.63 11.51
CA PHE A 127 -7.09 -15.99 11.94
C PHE A 127 -8.52 -16.39 11.57
N PHE A 128 -9.51 -15.53 11.83
CA PHE A 128 -10.89 -15.82 11.41
C PHE A 128 -11.04 -15.89 9.89
N GLY A 129 -10.32 -15.06 9.13
CA GLY A 129 -10.25 -15.16 7.68
C GLY A 129 -9.71 -16.51 7.22
N LEU A 130 -8.65 -17.00 7.86
CA LEU A 130 -8.09 -18.34 7.59
C LEU A 130 -9.09 -19.45 7.86
N VAL A 131 -9.78 -19.40 9.01
CA VAL A 131 -10.80 -20.39 9.37
C VAL A 131 -11.93 -20.41 8.34
N ARG A 132 -12.45 -19.25 7.94
CA ARG A 132 -13.49 -19.16 6.91
C ARG A 132 -12.99 -19.65 5.55
N SER A 133 -11.74 -19.36 5.18
CA SER A 133 -11.14 -19.85 3.93
C SER A 133 -10.93 -21.36 3.92
N SER A 134 -10.82 -21.99 5.09
CA SER A 134 -10.64 -23.45 5.22
C SER A 134 -11.93 -24.22 4.93
N GLY A 135 -13.09 -23.55 5.02
CA GLY A 135 -14.40 -24.12 4.68
C GLY A 135 -14.73 -24.13 3.18
N GLY A 136 -13.84 -23.58 2.33
CA GLY A 136 -14.06 -23.50 0.88
C GLY A 136 -15.26 -22.59 0.56
N GLU A 137 -16.30 -23.17 -0.02
CA GLU A 137 -17.55 -22.48 -0.35
C GLU A 137 -18.38 -22.14 0.90
N ASP A 138 -18.23 -22.92 1.99
CA ASP A 138 -18.88 -22.63 3.27
C ASP A 138 -18.03 -21.67 4.12
N CYS A 139 -18.21 -20.37 3.88
CA CYS A 139 -17.52 -19.32 4.60
C CYS A 139 -18.10 -19.02 6.00
N HIS A 140 -19.11 -19.78 6.46
CA HIS A 140 -19.78 -19.61 7.76
C HIS A 140 -19.70 -20.90 8.59
N PRO A 141 -18.52 -21.21 9.16
CA PRO A 141 -18.34 -22.45 9.90
C PRO A 141 -19.29 -22.52 11.11
N THR A 142 -19.96 -23.67 11.27
CA THR A 142 -20.66 -23.99 12.51
C THR A 142 -19.67 -24.06 13.69
N VAL A 143 -20.17 -24.02 14.93
CA VAL A 143 -19.32 -24.16 16.13
C VAL A 143 -18.49 -25.46 16.09
N THR A 144 -19.08 -26.55 15.60
CA THR A 144 -18.40 -27.84 15.43
C THR A 144 -17.31 -27.75 14.37
N SER A 145 -17.62 -27.20 13.19
CA SER A 145 -16.65 -27.01 12.11
C SER A 145 -15.50 -26.10 12.54
N PHE A 146 -15.81 -25.00 13.23
CA PHE A 146 -14.81 -24.10 13.80
C PHE A 146 -13.89 -24.85 14.77
N SER A 147 -14.44 -25.65 15.68
CA SER A 147 -13.65 -26.44 16.64
C SER A 147 -12.71 -27.42 15.95
N HIS A 148 -13.19 -28.11 14.89
CA HIS A 148 -12.36 -29.02 14.10
C HIS A 148 -11.25 -28.28 13.35
N ILE A 149 -11.56 -27.16 12.69
CA ILE A 149 -10.58 -26.35 11.97
C ILE A 149 -9.56 -25.75 12.95
N PHE A 150 -10.00 -25.25 14.10
CA PHE A 150 -9.12 -24.72 15.15
C PHE A 150 -8.14 -25.78 15.65
N ARG A 151 -8.63 -26.99 15.96
CA ARG A 151 -7.79 -28.13 16.36
C ARG A 151 -6.79 -28.49 15.26
N LEU A 152 -7.23 -28.57 14.01
CA LEU A 152 -6.37 -28.86 12.87
C LEU A 152 -5.26 -27.82 12.71
N LEU A 153 -5.61 -26.53 12.74
CA LEU A 153 -4.65 -25.42 12.64
C LEU A 153 -3.66 -25.40 13.81
N SER A 154 -4.13 -25.74 15.02
CA SER A 154 -3.30 -25.80 16.23
C SER A 154 -2.23 -26.90 16.14
N VAL A 155 -2.50 -28.00 15.43
CA VAL A 155 -1.50 -29.05 15.15
C VAL A 155 -0.63 -28.66 13.94
N TYR A 156 -1.25 -28.17 12.87
CA TYR A 156 -0.58 -27.86 11.61
C TYR A 156 0.51 -26.80 11.74
N PHE A 157 0.27 -25.69 12.46
CA PHE A 157 1.25 -24.60 12.53
C PHE A 157 2.55 -24.98 13.25
N PRO A 158 2.51 -25.57 14.47
CA PRO A 158 3.72 -26.01 15.16
C PRO A 158 4.46 -27.11 14.39
N THR A 159 3.74 -28.11 13.86
CA THR A 159 4.34 -29.22 13.11
C THR A 159 5.02 -28.74 11.83
N SER A 160 4.36 -27.86 11.05
CA SER A 160 4.94 -27.28 9.83
C SER A 160 6.20 -26.47 10.12
N ARG A 161 6.26 -25.81 11.27
CA ARG A 161 7.42 -25.03 11.71
C ARG A 161 8.55 -25.91 12.22
N ALA A 162 8.24 -26.97 12.96
CA ALA A 162 9.22 -27.93 13.46
C ALA A 162 9.94 -28.64 12.30
N ILE A 163 9.20 -29.09 11.28
CA ILE A 163 9.78 -29.76 10.10
C ILE A 163 10.61 -28.82 9.23
N LYS A 164 10.31 -27.51 9.21
CA LYS A 164 11.10 -26.51 8.47
C LYS A 164 12.25 -25.92 9.26
N GLY A 165 12.26 -26.07 10.58
CA GLY A 165 13.30 -25.56 11.46
C GLY A 165 14.38 -26.62 11.68
N ASN A 166 15.64 -26.20 11.84
CA ASN A 166 16.76 -27.09 12.18
C ASN A 166 16.71 -27.55 13.66
N VAL A 167 15.57 -28.01 14.16
CA VAL A 167 15.43 -28.51 15.53
C VAL A 167 15.61 -30.03 15.52
N SER A 168 16.44 -30.55 16.41
CA SER A 168 16.69 -31.99 16.58
C SER A 168 15.37 -32.75 16.72
N VAL A 169 15.11 -33.60 15.74
CA VAL A 169 13.83 -34.27 15.53
C VAL A 169 13.79 -35.54 16.39
N ASP A 170 12.84 -35.61 17.31
CA ASP A 170 12.44 -36.86 17.95
C ASP A 170 11.71 -37.72 16.90
N GLU A 171 12.22 -38.91 16.59
CA GLU A 171 11.88 -39.66 15.36
C GLU A 171 10.37 -39.99 15.25
N ASP A 172 9.72 -40.32 16.37
CA ASP A 172 8.30 -40.70 16.41
C ASP A 172 7.34 -39.53 16.19
N TYR A 173 7.68 -38.34 16.70
CA TYR A 173 6.87 -37.13 16.50
C TYR A 173 6.97 -36.61 15.06
N SER A 174 8.08 -36.93 14.40
CA SER A 174 8.37 -36.56 13.01
C SER A 174 7.48 -37.28 12.01
N ILE A 175 7.24 -38.59 12.21
CA ILE A 175 6.55 -39.43 11.23
C ILE A 175 5.06 -39.06 11.14
N VAL A 176 4.40 -38.91 12.30
CA VAL A 176 2.98 -38.53 12.36
C VAL A 176 2.76 -37.10 11.86
N SER A 177 3.67 -36.19 12.21
CA SER A 177 3.64 -34.80 11.75
C SER A 177 3.85 -34.69 10.24
N THR A 178 4.78 -35.48 9.67
CA THR A 178 5.13 -35.46 8.25
C THR A 178 3.98 -36.02 7.40
N SER A 179 3.40 -37.15 7.81
CA SER A 179 2.24 -37.76 7.13
C SER A 179 1.03 -36.82 7.08
N CYS A 180 0.63 -36.23 8.23
CA CYS A 180 -0.49 -35.29 8.26
C CYS A 180 -0.22 -34.01 7.44
N LEU A 181 1.03 -33.52 7.44
CA LEU A 181 1.43 -32.38 6.61
C LEU A 181 1.48 -32.69 5.12
N GLU A 182 1.87 -33.89 4.73
CA GLU A 182 1.84 -34.33 3.33
C GLU A 182 0.41 -34.35 2.81
N THR A 183 -0.52 -34.95 3.55
CA THR A 183 -1.93 -34.95 3.16
C THR A 183 -2.49 -33.52 3.06
N LEU A 184 -2.14 -32.64 4.03
CA LEU A 184 -2.57 -31.23 3.99
C LEU A 184 -1.91 -30.44 2.86
N LYS A 185 -0.66 -30.75 2.50
CA LYS A 185 0.02 -30.16 1.34
C LYS A 185 -0.61 -30.61 0.04
N GLU A 186 -0.94 -31.89 -0.11
CA GLU A 186 -1.62 -32.44 -1.28
C GLU A 186 -2.98 -31.78 -1.49
N LEU A 187 -3.79 -31.69 -0.44
CA LEU A 187 -5.08 -31.00 -0.48
C LEU A 187 -4.92 -29.52 -0.85
N LYS A 188 -3.87 -28.86 -0.34
CA LYS A 188 -3.55 -27.47 -0.71
C LYS A 188 -3.11 -27.33 -2.18
N ILE A 189 -2.35 -28.29 -2.72
CA ILE A 189 -1.91 -28.30 -4.12
C ILE A 189 -3.14 -28.48 -5.04
N VAL A 190 -4.05 -29.38 -4.69
CA VAL A 190 -5.29 -29.61 -5.43
C VAL A 190 -6.18 -28.35 -5.42
N ALA A 191 -6.37 -27.72 -4.26
CA ALA A 191 -7.14 -26.48 -4.17
C ALA A 191 -6.48 -25.33 -4.96
N LYS A 192 -5.15 -25.24 -4.94
CA LYS A 192 -4.40 -24.22 -5.69
C LYS A 192 -4.51 -24.44 -7.20
N SER A 193 -4.40 -25.69 -7.68
CA SER A 193 -4.50 -26.00 -9.11
C SER A 193 -5.91 -25.76 -9.66
N GLN A 194 -6.95 -26.02 -8.86
CA GLN A 194 -8.33 -25.67 -9.22
C GLN A 194 -8.53 -24.15 -9.35
N LYS A 195 -7.99 -23.37 -8.40
CA LYS A 195 -8.05 -21.90 -8.48
C LYS A 195 -7.27 -21.35 -9.67
N GLN A 196 -6.08 -21.90 -9.92
CA GLN A 196 -5.20 -21.44 -11.00
C GLN A 196 -5.82 -21.68 -12.37
N LYS A 197 -6.50 -22.83 -12.56
CA LYS A 197 -7.31 -23.09 -13.77
C LYS A 197 -8.45 -22.08 -13.95
N ALA A 198 -9.16 -21.73 -12.87
CA ALA A 198 -10.24 -20.74 -12.95
C ALA A 198 -9.72 -19.32 -13.26
N ASP A 199 -8.55 -18.95 -12.73
CA ASP A 199 -7.89 -17.67 -13.03
C ASP A 199 -7.39 -17.63 -14.49
N GLU A 200 -6.81 -18.72 -15.00
CA GLU A 200 -6.38 -18.88 -16.41
C GLU A 200 -7.56 -18.81 -17.39
N GLU A 201 -8.66 -19.51 -17.09
CA GLU A 201 -9.91 -19.45 -17.89
C GLU A 201 -10.51 -18.04 -17.92
N PHE A 202 -10.40 -17.29 -16.82
CA PHE A 202 -10.85 -15.90 -16.75
C PHE A 202 -9.94 -14.96 -17.55
N GLU A 203 -8.62 -15.14 -17.47
CA GLU A 203 -7.65 -14.35 -18.22
C GLU A 203 -7.78 -14.56 -19.73
N GLU A 204 -8.00 -15.81 -20.16
CA GLU A 204 -8.24 -16.16 -21.56
C GLU A 204 -9.55 -15.54 -22.10
N SER A 205 -10.59 -15.46 -21.25
CA SER A 205 -11.85 -14.77 -21.55
C SER A 205 -11.69 -13.25 -21.73
N ILE A 206 -10.82 -12.61 -20.94
CA ILE A 206 -10.51 -11.18 -21.06
C ILE A 206 -9.69 -10.91 -22.33
N LEU A 207 -8.63 -11.69 -22.57
CA LEU A 207 -7.78 -11.56 -23.76
C LEU A 207 -8.59 -11.80 -25.04
N GLY A 208 -9.45 -12.81 -25.08
CA GLY A 208 -10.33 -13.10 -26.22
C GLY A 208 -11.34 -11.98 -26.54
N LYS A 209 -11.67 -11.12 -25.58
CA LYS A 209 -12.49 -9.92 -25.81
C LYS A 209 -11.67 -8.75 -26.37
N LEU A 210 -10.41 -8.63 -25.98
CA LEU A 210 -9.49 -7.58 -26.46
C LEU A 210 -9.03 -7.83 -27.91
N TYR A 211 -8.78 -9.08 -28.29
CA TYR A 211 -8.33 -9.41 -29.66
C TYR A 211 -9.42 -9.29 -30.73
N ARG A 212 -10.71 -9.34 -30.35
CA ARG A 212 -11.84 -9.15 -31.30
C ARG A 212 -12.06 -7.69 -31.75
N ASN A 213 -11.39 -6.73 -31.14
CA ASN A 213 -11.47 -5.31 -31.52
C ASN A 213 -10.40 -4.86 -32.55
N LYS A 214 -9.66 -5.79 -33.17
CA LYS A 214 -8.57 -5.46 -34.11
C LYS A 214 -8.99 -5.24 -35.58
N ASP A 215 -10.26 -5.29 -35.93
CA ASP A 215 -10.73 -5.15 -37.32
C ASP A 215 -11.15 -3.71 -37.73
N PHE A 216 -10.49 -2.67 -37.20
CA PHE A 216 -10.65 -1.30 -37.71
C PHE A 216 -9.31 -0.72 -38.18
N ASP A 217 -8.84 -1.26 -39.31
CA ASP A 217 -7.91 -0.58 -40.20
C ASP A 217 -8.72 0.42 -41.05
N ALA A 218 -8.75 1.67 -40.62
CA ALA A 218 -9.10 2.79 -41.48
C ALA A 218 -8.38 4.03 -40.95
N GLY A 219 -7.38 4.51 -41.71
CA GLY A 219 -6.62 5.70 -41.38
C GLY A 219 -7.53 6.91 -41.11
N ILE A 220 -7.27 7.60 -40.01
CA ILE A 220 -7.89 8.89 -39.71
C ILE A 220 -6.79 9.85 -39.29
N ASP A 221 -6.59 10.84 -40.15
CA ASP A 221 -5.81 12.05 -39.96
C ASP A 221 -6.47 12.89 -38.85
N VAL A 222 -5.82 13.04 -37.69
CA VAL A 222 -6.31 13.90 -36.62
C VAL A 222 -5.30 15.02 -36.39
N ASN A 223 -5.63 16.16 -36.98
CA ASN A 223 -4.96 17.44 -36.80
C ASN A 223 -5.27 17.96 -35.38
N LEU A 224 -4.43 17.62 -34.41
CA LEU A 224 -4.54 18.15 -33.04
C LEU A 224 -3.87 19.55 -33.00
N GLN A 225 -4.69 20.60 -32.97
CA GLN A 225 -4.21 21.94 -32.66
C GLN A 225 -3.72 21.97 -31.20
N ILE A 226 -2.41 21.83 -31.02
CA ILE A 226 -1.72 22.09 -29.75
C ILE A 226 -1.72 23.61 -29.56
N SER A 227 -2.61 24.12 -28.71
CA SER A 227 -2.49 25.50 -28.22
C SER A 227 -1.26 25.57 -27.31
N THR A 228 -0.15 26.04 -27.85
CA THR A 228 1.03 26.41 -27.07
C THR A 228 0.74 27.71 -26.33
N ASP A 229 0.14 27.64 -25.15
CA ASP A 229 0.04 28.80 -24.27
C ASP A 229 1.22 28.81 -23.31
N HIS A 230 2.26 29.57 -23.68
CA HIS A 230 3.47 29.76 -22.90
C HIS A 230 3.20 30.72 -21.74
N SER A 231 2.53 30.26 -20.68
CA SER A 231 2.48 30.98 -19.40
C SER A 231 3.58 30.46 -18.45
N TYR A 232 4.60 31.29 -18.23
CA TYR A 232 5.82 31.00 -17.48
C TYR A 232 5.67 31.06 -15.93
N ILE A 233 4.52 30.69 -15.35
CA ILE A 233 4.31 30.86 -13.90
C ILE A 233 4.11 29.52 -13.16
N SER A 234 3.64 28.46 -13.83
CA SER A 234 3.57 27.13 -13.22
C SER A 234 3.66 26.04 -14.29
N PRO A 235 4.44 24.97 -14.08
CA PRO A 235 4.45 23.84 -15.01
C PRO A 235 3.06 23.19 -15.06
N PRO A 236 2.57 22.79 -16.24
CA PRO A 236 1.27 22.14 -16.33
C PRO A 236 1.34 20.77 -15.61
N ILE A 237 0.26 20.44 -14.91
CA ILE A 237 0.24 19.34 -13.93
C ILE A 237 0.36 17.96 -14.59
N ASP A 238 -0.15 17.82 -15.82
CA ASP A 238 0.04 16.67 -16.71
C ASP A 238 1.52 16.31 -16.84
N ARG A 239 2.39 17.30 -17.14
CA ARG A 239 3.83 17.08 -17.28
C ARG A 239 4.48 16.69 -15.96
N CYS A 240 4.01 17.23 -14.83
CA CYS A 240 4.49 16.83 -13.51
C CYS A 240 4.12 15.37 -13.18
N ILE A 241 2.92 14.93 -13.58
CA ILE A 241 2.46 13.55 -13.40
C ILE A 241 3.27 12.59 -14.27
N VAL A 242 3.46 12.93 -15.56
CA VAL A 242 4.25 12.13 -16.50
C VAL A 242 5.70 12.05 -16.03
N TYR A 243 6.26 13.14 -15.50
CA TYR A 243 7.59 13.15 -14.91
C TYR A 243 7.69 12.20 -13.70
N ASN A 244 6.70 12.21 -12.80
CA ASN A 244 6.65 11.28 -11.67
C ASN A 244 6.57 9.82 -12.12
N PHE A 245 5.78 9.54 -13.17
CA PHE A 245 5.66 8.22 -13.77
C PHE A 245 6.95 7.76 -14.46
N ALA A 246 7.61 8.64 -15.21
CA ALA A 246 8.90 8.36 -15.82
C ALA A 246 9.98 8.04 -14.76
N GLY A 247 9.96 8.71 -13.60
CA GLY A 247 10.81 8.36 -12.47
C GLY A 247 10.55 6.95 -11.91
N PHE A 248 9.29 6.53 -11.87
CA PHE A 248 8.93 5.16 -11.52
C PHE A 248 9.43 4.14 -12.56
N LEU A 249 9.34 4.45 -13.86
CA LEU A 249 9.91 3.60 -14.91
C LEU A 249 11.43 3.47 -14.77
N ALA A 250 12.13 4.57 -14.47
CA ALA A 250 13.57 4.54 -14.22
C ALA A 250 13.93 3.65 -13.00
N TYR A 251 13.13 3.70 -11.93
CA TYR A 251 13.28 2.79 -10.80
C TYR A 251 13.06 1.32 -11.19
N LYS A 252 12.04 1.05 -12.01
CA LYS A 252 11.71 -0.30 -12.52
C LYS A 252 12.69 -0.82 -13.57
N ALA A 253 13.51 0.02 -14.20
CA ALA A 253 14.50 -0.42 -15.19
C ALA A 253 15.39 -1.57 -14.70
N LYS A 254 15.68 -1.63 -13.38
CA LYS A 254 16.43 -2.72 -12.73
C LYS A 254 15.79 -4.11 -12.87
N THR A 255 14.49 -4.20 -13.11
CA THR A 255 13.82 -5.48 -13.36
C THR A 255 13.91 -5.93 -14.81
N PHE A 256 14.27 -5.02 -15.73
CA PHE A 256 14.33 -5.29 -17.17
C PHE A 256 15.76 -5.44 -17.70
N THR A 257 16.75 -4.81 -17.05
CA THR A 257 18.15 -4.89 -17.46
C THR A 257 19.10 -4.89 -16.26
N THR A 258 20.22 -5.60 -16.40
CA THR A 258 21.32 -5.64 -15.43
C THR A 258 22.47 -4.69 -15.78
N CYS A 259 22.40 -4.00 -16.93
CA CYS A 259 23.45 -3.09 -17.38
C CYS A 259 23.43 -1.78 -16.59
N GLU A 260 24.45 -1.54 -15.77
CA GLU A 260 24.54 -0.37 -14.89
C GLU A 260 24.65 0.95 -15.67
N SER A 261 25.35 0.97 -16.81
CA SER A 261 25.48 2.17 -17.64
C SER A 261 24.14 2.57 -18.25
N CYS A 262 23.33 1.60 -18.70
CA CYS A 262 21.98 1.86 -19.20
C CYS A 262 21.07 2.44 -18.10
N ILE A 263 21.13 1.88 -16.88
CA ILE A 263 20.33 2.37 -15.74
C ILE A 263 20.76 3.79 -15.36
N ALA A 264 22.07 4.08 -15.35
CA ALA A 264 22.59 5.41 -15.07
C ALA A 264 22.10 6.46 -16.07
N THR A 265 21.97 6.11 -17.36
CA THR A 265 21.45 7.02 -18.41
C THR A 265 19.97 7.37 -18.21
N LEU A 266 19.20 6.54 -17.51
CA LEU A 266 17.76 6.75 -17.26
C LEU A 266 17.49 7.65 -16.05
N ILE A 267 18.49 7.89 -15.19
CA ILE A 267 18.33 8.60 -13.91
C ILE A 267 19.17 9.87 -13.94
N GLU A 268 18.54 11.00 -13.58
CA GLU A 268 19.25 12.26 -13.42
C GLU A 268 19.73 12.43 -11.98
N SER A 269 21.02 12.75 -11.79
CA SER A 269 21.64 12.92 -10.47
C SER A 269 21.40 14.31 -9.86
N LYS A 270 21.20 15.32 -10.70
CA LYS A 270 20.86 16.69 -10.32
C LYS A 270 19.65 17.14 -11.14
N PRO A 271 18.43 16.88 -10.67
CA PRO A 271 17.25 17.29 -11.42
C PRO A 271 17.24 18.82 -11.48
N THR A 272 16.99 19.38 -12.67
CA THR A 272 16.89 20.85 -12.87
C THR A 272 15.53 21.25 -13.45
N SER A 273 14.73 20.26 -13.87
CA SER A 273 13.44 20.47 -14.51
C SER A 273 12.38 21.01 -13.54
N SER A 274 11.59 22.00 -14.00
CA SER A 274 10.44 22.51 -13.24
C SER A 274 9.35 21.45 -13.02
N TYR A 275 9.31 20.40 -13.85
CA TYR A 275 8.36 19.28 -13.74
C TYR A 275 8.62 18.35 -12.56
N MET A 276 9.75 18.52 -11.85
CA MET A 276 10.09 17.66 -10.70
C MET A 276 9.18 17.89 -9.49
N LEU A 277 8.42 18.98 -9.45
CA LEU A 277 7.79 19.51 -8.24
C LEU A 277 6.90 18.48 -7.54
N LEU A 278 6.10 17.71 -8.29
CA LEU A 278 5.29 16.62 -7.74
C LEU A 278 6.14 15.48 -7.16
N THR A 279 7.24 15.12 -7.84
CA THR A 279 8.14 14.06 -7.39
C THR A 279 8.84 14.48 -6.09
N SER A 280 9.30 15.71 -6.01
CA SER A 280 9.92 16.27 -4.81
C SER A 280 8.94 16.37 -3.64
N LEU A 281 7.66 16.69 -3.90
CA LEU A 281 6.62 16.70 -2.86
C LEU A 281 6.28 15.30 -2.32
N LYS A 282 6.45 14.25 -3.13
CA LYS A 282 6.19 12.86 -2.73
C LYS A 282 7.42 12.16 -2.16
N ASP A 283 8.61 12.77 -2.26
CA ASP A 283 9.86 12.10 -1.92
C ASP A 283 10.08 11.99 -0.41
N PHE A 284 10.45 10.78 0.01
CA PHE A 284 10.90 10.46 1.36
C PHE A 284 12.40 10.10 1.38
N GLY A 285 13.15 10.50 0.33
CA GLY A 285 14.59 10.28 0.17
C GLY A 285 14.95 9.06 -0.70
N GLY A 286 14.01 8.56 -1.50
CA GLY A 286 14.18 7.31 -2.26
C GLY A 286 13.66 7.34 -3.70
N LEU A 287 12.87 8.35 -4.07
CA LEU A 287 12.36 8.49 -5.43
C LEU A 287 13.48 8.81 -6.42
N LYS A 288 13.34 8.31 -7.65
CA LYS A 288 14.29 8.55 -8.73
C LYS A 288 13.75 9.61 -9.67
N HIS A 289 14.60 10.54 -10.05
CA HIS A 289 14.30 11.53 -11.07
C HIS A 289 14.71 10.96 -12.44
N PRO A 290 13.80 10.93 -13.43
CA PRO A 290 14.11 10.46 -14.77
C PRO A 290 15.10 11.42 -15.46
N SER A 291 15.89 10.90 -16.40
CA SER A 291 16.63 11.76 -17.31
C SER A 291 15.69 12.46 -18.31
N GLU A 292 16.12 13.61 -18.83
CA GLU A 292 15.37 14.38 -19.83
C GLU A 292 15.00 13.52 -21.06
N ALA A 293 15.92 12.64 -21.49
CA ALA A 293 15.67 11.73 -22.60
C ALA A 293 14.54 10.74 -22.32
N LEU A 294 14.50 10.17 -21.10
CA LEU A 294 13.42 9.27 -20.69
C LEU A 294 12.09 10.01 -20.56
N PHE A 295 12.11 11.22 -19.98
CA PHE A 295 10.90 12.04 -19.86
C PHE A 295 10.29 12.35 -21.23
N ARG A 296 11.09 12.81 -22.20
CA ARG A 296 10.62 13.07 -23.57
C ARG A 296 10.08 11.82 -24.25
N LEU A 297 10.73 10.67 -24.09
CA LEU A 297 10.25 9.42 -24.66
C LEU A 297 8.86 9.05 -24.12
N VAL A 298 8.64 9.20 -22.81
CA VAL A 298 7.34 8.88 -22.20
C VAL A 298 6.27 9.89 -22.63
N PHE A 299 6.58 11.18 -22.58
CA PHE A 299 5.63 12.26 -22.88
C PHE A 299 5.29 12.35 -24.37
N GLU A 300 6.28 12.34 -25.26
CA GLU A 300 6.05 12.60 -26.69
C GLU A 300 5.68 11.35 -27.49
N LYS A 301 6.04 10.15 -27.01
CA LYS A 301 5.82 8.90 -27.76
C LYS A 301 4.86 7.94 -27.08
N LEU A 302 5.05 7.67 -25.78
CA LEU A 302 4.29 6.63 -25.10
C LEU A 302 2.87 7.09 -24.75
N GLU A 303 2.74 8.29 -24.18
CA GLU A 303 1.46 8.81 -23.72
C GLU A 303 0.42 8.97 -24.85
N PRO A 304 0.74 9.52 -26.03
CA PRO A 304 -0.22 9.63 -27.13
C PRO A 304 -0.73 8.26 -27.63
N VAL A 305 0.16 7.26 -27.69
CA VAL A 305 -0.20 5.89 -28.12
C VAL A 305 -1.15 5.23 -27.11
N LEU A 306 -0.91 5.42 -25.81
CA LEU A 306 -1.77 4.90 -24.76
C LEU A 306 -3.13 5.60 -24.76
N GLN A 307 -3.17 6.93 -24.90
CA GLN A 307 -4.42 7.69 -24.96
C GLN A 307 -5.30 7.21 -26.13
N HIS A 308 -4.71 7.05 -27.32
CA HIS A 308 -5.44 6.55 -28.50
C HIS A 308 -6.03 5.15 -28.27
N THR A 309 -5.27 4.26 -27.61
CA THR A 309 -5.67 2.87 -27.38
C THR A 309 -6.73 2.72 -26.27
N LEU A 310 -6.77 3.64 -25.31
CA LEU A 310 -7.74 3.63 -24.21
C LEU A 310 -9.04 4.36 -24.56
N SER A 311 -9.00 5.27 -25.55
CA SER A 311 -10.19 5.95 -26.08
C SER A 311 -10.97 5.15 -27.12
N SER A 312 -10.39 4.06 -27.64
CA SER A 312 -10.99 3.11 -28.58
C SER A 312 -11.59 1.91 -27.86
#